data_AF-A0A848WQQ4-F1
#
_entry.id   AF-A0A848WQQ4-F1
#
_cell.length_a   1.000
_cell.length_b   1.000
_cell.length_c   1.000
_cell.angle_alpha   90.00
_cell.angle_beta   90.00
_cell.angle_gamma   90.00
#
_symmetry.space_group_name_H-M   'P 1'
#
loop_
_entity.id
_entity.type
_entity.pdbx_description
1 polymer ?
#
loop_
_entity_poly.entity_id
_entity_poly.type
_entity_poly.pdbx_seq_one_letter_code
_entity_poly.pdbx_strand_id
1 'polypeptide(L)'
;MRQVLGDLKSVVLSGQDAILRFSQRAHVESYARLMSNGGRFRLPEDKDFYSDVLLAAAMPDDDFPAFTTATSILLIDLLQDGDGTDRLYWNWDAFDEQYRLADPHIRAAIMNAFRMGFEAGSVRPKIPPSSADCLTIGEDILKRRLRAAGLNDLLLAVDVDISAEDAGAFWEAEAPAKNPDQLAAFRYLYERPRSLAPANPQMAPLIPWS
;
A
#
# COMPACT_ATOMS: atom_id res chain seq x y z
N MET A 1 6.11 -6.75 -4.79
CA MET A 1 5.84 -5.49 -5.52
C MET A 1 4.41 -5.37 -6.05
N ARG A 2 3.91 -6.34 -6.86
CA ARG A 2 2.58 -6.22 -7.49
C ARG A 2 1.43 -5.94 -6.50
N GLN A 3 1.40 -6.64 -5.37
CA GLN A 3 0.37 -6.44 -4.35
C GLN A 3 0.44 -5.03 -3.72
N VAL A 4 1.63 -4.55 -3.30
CA VAL A 4 1.80 -3.15 -2.83
C VAL A 4 1.29 -2.14 -3.84
N LEU A 5 1.62 -2.30 -5.12
CA LEU A 5 1.13 -1.39 -6.17
C LEU A 5 -0.39 -1.47 -6.34
N GLY A 6 -0.99 -2.66 -6.21
CA GLY A 6 -2.44 -2.85 -6.23
C GLY A 6 -3.12 -2.17 -5.05
N ASP A 7 -2.54 -2.31 -3.86
CA ASP A 7 -2.99 -1.70 -2.62
C ASP A 7 -2.98 -0.18 -2.70
N LEU A 8 -1.86 0.43 -3.12
CA LEU A 8 -1.77 1.87 -3.34
C LEU A 8 -2.76 2.35 -4.40
N LYS A 9 -2.93 1.63 -5.51
CA LYS A 9 -3.91 1.99 -6.55
C LYS A 9 -5.34 1.99 -6.00
N SER A 10 -5.66 1.04 -5.10
CA SER A 10 -6.95 1.05 -4.42
C SER A 10 -7.13 2.28 -3.54
N VAL A 11 -6.09 2.73 -2.82
CA VAL A 11 -6.12 3.97 -2.05
C VAL A 11 -6.36 5.17 -2.97
N VAL A 12 -5.63 5.24 -4.08
CA VAL A 12 -5.76 6.35 -5.05
C VAL A 12 -7.16 6.42 -5.66
N LEU A 13 -7.74 5.27 -6.03
CA LEU A 13 -9.10 5.22 -6.56
C LEU A 13 -10.14 5.70 -5.54
N SER A 14 -10.03 5.26 -4.27
CA SER A 14 -10.94 5.70 -3.20
C SER A 14 -10.77 7.19 -2.86
N GLY A 15 -9.58 7.74 -3.04
CA GLY A 15 -9.22 9.12 -2.74
C GLY A 15 -9.28 10.10 -3.92
N GLN A 16 -9.71 9.64 -5.09
CA GLN A 16 -9.73 10.42 -6.34
C GLN A 16 -10.42 11.78 -6.17
N ASP A 17 -11.59 11.79 -5.54
CA ASP A 17 -12.35 13.04 -5.37
C ASP A 17 -11.63 14.03 -4.47
N ALA A 18 -10.87 13.57 -3.46
CA ALA A 18 -10.11 14.44 -2.57
C ALA A 18 -8.96 15.11 -3.33
N ILE A 19 -8.14 14.35 -4.05
CA ILE A 19 -6.99 14.91 -4.79
C ILE A 19 -7.41 15.82 -5.95
N LEU A 20 -8.51 15.48 -6.63
CA LEU A 20 -9.06 16.34 -7.69
C LEU A 20 -9.70 17.60 -7.12
N ARG A 21 -10.30 17.58 -5.93
CA ARG A 21 -10.77 18.81 -5.27
C ARG A 21 -9.61 19.69 -4.81
N PHE A 22 -8.56 19.09 -4.26
CA PHE A 22 -7.35 19.80 -3.83
C PHE A 22 -6.72 20.59 -4.98
N SER A 23 -6.57 19.94 -6.14
CA SER A 23 -6.08 20.55 -7.40
C SER A 23 -7.12 21.42 -8.13
N GLN A 24 -8.22 21.80 -7.46
CA GLN A 24 -9.32 22.61 -8.02
C GLN A 24 -9.88 22.06 -9.34
N ARG A 25 -9.77 20.74 -9.54
CA ARG A 25 -10.16 19.99 -10.74
C ARG A 25 -9.46 20.43 -12.03
N ALA A 26 -8.35 21.16 -11.94
CA ALA A 26 -7.59 21.60 -13.11
C ALA A 26 -6.91 20.43 -13.85
N HIS A 27 -6.74 19.29 -13.17
CA HIS A 27 -5.84 18.22 -13.62
C HIS A 27 -6.52 16.86 -13.86
N VAL A 28 -7.82 16.85 -14.19
CA VAL A 28 -8.57 15.60 -14.47
C VAL A 28 -7.90 14.78 -15.58
N GLU A 29 -7.41 15.43 -16.64
CA GLU A 29 -6.73 14.73 -17.73
C GLU A 29 -5.38 14.16 -17.31
N SER A 30 -4.58 14.91 -16.55
CA SER A 30 -3.29 14.43 -16.01
C SER A 30 -3.48 13.26 -15.06
N TYR A 31 -4.50 13.32 -14.19
CA TYR A 31 -4.88 12.20 -13.34
C TYR A 31 -5.29 10.97 -14.16
N ALA A 32 -6.16 11.13 -15.17
CA ALA A 32 -6.57 10.02 -16.03
C ALA A 32 -5.38 9.39 -16.78
N ARG A 33 -4.45 10.22 -17.29
CA ARG A 33 -3.21 9.77 -17.92
C ARG A 33 -2.32 9.01 -16.93
N LEU A 34 -2.09 9.58 -15.75
CA LEU A 34 -1.33 8.96 -14.67
C LEU A 34 -1.87 7.55 -14.38
N MET A 35 -3.19 7.43 -14.15
CA MET A 35 -3.83 6.14 -13.83
C MET A 35 -3.75 5.14 -15.00
N SER A 36 -3.91 5.59 -16.24
CA SER A 36 -3.75 4.72 -17.42
C SER A 36 -2.30 4.28 -17.67
N ASN A 37 -1.31 5.07 -17.24
CA ASN A 37 0.12 4.75 -17.33
C ASN A 37 0.63 3.94 -16.14
N GLY A 38 -0.26 3.34 -15.36
CA GLY A 38 0.09 2.53 -14.20
C GLY A 38 0.45 3.35 -12.96
N GLY A 39 0.30 4.67 -12.99
CA GLY A 39 0.60 5.59 -11.89
C GLY A 39 1.97 6.27 -11.97
N ARG A 40 2.58 6.33 -13.16
CA ARG A 40 3.84 7.05 -13.40
C ARG A 40 3.60 8.41 -14.06
N PHE A 41 4.16 9.45 -13.47
CA PHE A 41 4.19 10.79 -14.06
C PHE A 41 4.99 10.78 -15.36
N ARG A 42 4.61 11.66 -16.29
CA ARG A 42 5.37 11.97 -17.51
C ARG A 42 5.77 13.43 -17.44
N LEU A 43 7.05 13.71 -17.26
CA LEU A 43 7.54 15.09 -17.19
C LEU A 43 8.17 15.50 -18.53
N PRO A 44 7.92 16.75 -19.00
CA PRO A 44 7.30 17.86 -18.28
C PRO A 44 5.76 17.93 -18.35
N GLU A 45 5.09 17.02 -19.06
CA GLU A 45 3.66 17.12 -19.37
C GLU A 45 2.74 17.17 -18.14
N ASP A 46 3.08 16.44 -17.08
CA ASP A 46 2.29 16.35 -15.85
C ASP A 46 2.83 17.26 -14.73
N LYS A 47 3.73 18.21 -15.05
CA LYS A 47 4.45 19.02 -14.04
C LYS A 47 3.55 19.77 -13.05
N ASP A 48 2.49 20.38 -13.53
CA ASP A 48 1.60 21.17 -12.66
C ASP A 48 0.85 20.25 -11.69
N PHE A 49 0.31 19.13 -12.20
CA PHE A 49 -0.34 18.13 -11.37
C PHE A 49 0.63 17.47 -10.38
N TYR A 50 1.85 17.19 -10.81
CA TYR A 50 2.91 16.69 -9.94
C TYR A 50 3.20 17.67 -8.78
N SER A 51 3.21 18.97 -9.06
CA SER A 51 3.41 20.02 -8.05
C SER A 51 2.26 20.07 -7.04
N ASP A 52 1.01 19.96 -7.51
CA ASP A 52 -0.17 19.88 -6.63
C ASP A 52 -0.15 18.62 -5.75
N VAL A 53 0.26 17.48 -6.31
CA VAL A 53 0.41 16.22 -5.56
C VAL A 53 1.49 16.35 -4.49
N LEU A 54 2.64 16.95 -4.80
CA LEU A 54 3.68 17.21 -3.79
C LEU A 54 3.18 18.12 -2.67
N LEU A 55 2.41 19.16 -3.01
CA LEU A 55 1.82 20.07 -2.03
C LEU A 55 0.80 19.35 -1.13
N ALA A 56 -0.13 18.60 -1.70
CA ALA A 56 -1.09 17.80 -0.93
C ALA A 56 -0.39 16.80 0.00
N ALA A 57 0.67 16.14 -0.47
CA ALA A 57 1.47 15.22 0.33
C ALA A 57 2.31 15.90 1.43
N ALA A 58 2.28 17.23 1.54
CA ALA A 58 2.93 17.99 2.59
C ALA A 58 1.95 18.65 3.59
N MET A 59 0.64 18.42 3.43
CA MET A 59 -0.41 19.12 4.17
C MET A 59 -1.41 18.15 4.83
N PRO A 60 -0.96 17.33 5.79
CA PRO A 60 -1.83 16.33 6.43
C PRO A 60 -3.01 16.93 7.21
N ASP A 61 -2.88 18.16 7.71
CA ASP A 61 -3.89 18.82 8.55
C ASP A 61 -5.01 19.50 7.74
N ASP A 62 -4.79 19.76 6.44
CA ASP A 62 -5.73 20.51 5.59
C ASP A 62 -6.77 19.60 4.93
N ASP A 63 -6.33 18.51 4.29
CA ASP A 63 -7.20 17.48 3.71
C ASP A 63 -6.50 16.12 3.81
N PHE A 64 -6.75 15.41 4.91
CA PHE A 64 -6.09 14.12 5.21
C PHE A 64 -6.34 13.04 4.13
N PRO A 65 -7.56 12.89 3.55
CA PRO A 65 -7.76 12.07 2.36
C PRO A 65 -6.90 12.49 1.16
N ALA A 66 -6.79 13.78 0.85
CA ALA A 66 -5.92 14.24 -0.25
C ALA A 66 -4.44 13.94 0.05
N PHE A 67 -4.00 14.14 1.29
CA PHE A 67 -2.63 13.84 1.74
C PHE A 67 -2.25 12.36 1.56
N THR A 68 -3.07 11.44 2.06
CA THR A 68 -2.82 9.98 1.92
C THR A 68 -2.90 9.51 0.47
N THR A 69 -3.80 10.10 -0.32
CA THR A 69 -3.93 9.84 -1.76
C THR A 69 -2.71 10.33 -2.54
N ALA A 70 -2.28 11.56 -2.28
CA ALA A 70 -1.11 12.16 -2.92
C ALA A 70 0.17 11.39 -2.59
N THR A 71 0.35 11.04 -1.31
CA THR A 71 1.44 10.16 -0.89
C THR A 71 1.42 8.83 -1.64
N SER A 72 0.24 8.22 -1.77
CA SER A 72 0.09 6.96 -2.51
C SER A 72 0.45 7.10 -3.99
N ILE A 73 0.07 8.19 -4.64
CA ILE A 73 0.47 8.49 -6.03
C ILE A 73 2.00 8.56 -6.15
N LEU A 74 2.65 9.32 -5.26
CA LEU A 74 4.11 9.50 -5.30
C LEU A 74 4.84 8.18 -5.06
N LEU A 75 4.35 7.33 -4.16
CA LEU A 75 4.90 6.00 -3.92
C LEU A 75 4.72 5.05 -5.10
N ILE A 76 3.58 5.13 -5.81
CA ILE A 76 3.35 4.35 -7.04
C ILE A 76 4.33 4.77 -8.13
N ASP A 77 4.58 6.06 -8.29
CA ASP A 77 5.55 6.61 -9.24
C ASP A 77 6.97 6.13 -8.90
N LEU A 78 7.38 6.31 -7.64
CA LEU A 78 8.70 5.93 -7.13
C LEU A 78 8.98 4.43 -7.30
N LEU A 79 8.03 3.57 -6.95
CA LEU A 79 8.19 2.10 -7.03
C LEU A 79 8.16 1.55 -8.46
N GLN A 80 7.81 2.37 -9.45
CA GLN A 80 7.77 1.98 -10.85
C GLN A 80 8.76 2.77 -11.71
N ASP A 81 9.74 3.41 -11.08
CA ASP A 81 10.76 4.23 -11.73
C ASP A 81 10.14 5.28 -12.68
N GLY A 82 9.12 5.99 -12.20
CA GLY A 82 8.50 7.10 -12.93
C GLY A 82 9.38 8.35 -12.99
N ASP A 83 8.93 9.35 -13.76
CA ASP A 83 9.70 10.58 -13.99
C ASP A 83 9.67 11.55 -12.80
N GLY A 84 8.89 11.25 -11.74
CA GLY A 84 8.91 12.04 -10.51
C GLY A 84 10.31 12.09 -9.91
N THR A 85 10.70 13.28 -9.45
CA THR A 85 12.07 13.53 -9.00
C THR A 85 12.24 13.40 -7.48
N ASP A 86 11.13 13.40 -6.74
CA ASP A 86 11.12 13.31 -5.29
C ASP A 86 11.33 11.87 -4.80
N ARG A 87 12.28 11.69 -3.88
CA ARG A 87 12.62 10.39 -3.28
C ARG A 87 11.90 10.13 -1.96
N LEU A 88 11.00 11.01 -1.55
CA LEU A 88 10.07 10.93 -0.42
C LEU A 88 10.70 10.71 0.96
N TYR A 89 12.03 10.79 1.09
CA TYR A 89 12.71 10.60 2.38
C TYR A 89 12.29 11.67 3.41
N TRP A 90 12.11 12.92 2.96
CA TRP A 90 11.66 14.02 3.81
C TRP A 90 10.18 13.86 4.20
N ASN A 91 9.39 13.28 3.30
CA ASN A 91 7.95 13.10 3.50
C ASN A 91 7.71 12.08 4.63
N TRP A 92 8.43 10.96 4.60
CA TRP A 92 8.45 10.02 5.71
C TRP A 92 8.91 10.65 7.02
N ASP A 93 10.10 11.25 7.03
CA ASP A 93 10.70 11.80 8.26
C ASP A 93 9.85 12.90 8.91
N ALA A 94 8.98 13.57 8.13
CA ALA A 94 8.11 14.62 8.62
C ALA A 94 6.72 14.12 9.06
N PHE A 95 6.21 13.04 8.46
CA PHE A 95 4.79 12.68 8.57
C PHE A 95 4.51 11.21 8.94
N ASP A 96 5.50 10.47 9.44
CA ASP A 96 5.32 9.06 9.82
C ASP A 96 4.18 8.84 10.83
N GLU A 97 4.05 9.71 11.82
CA GLU A 97 2.96 9.69 12.79
C GLU A 97 1.59 9.90 12.13
N GLN A 98 1.49 10.82 11.16
CA GLN A 98 0.26 11.10 10.44
C GLN A 98 -0.18 9.90 9.60
N TYR A 99 0.74 9.16 8.99
CA TYR A 99 0.40 7.91 8.31
C TYR A 99 -0.14 6.85 9.27
N ARG A 100 0.33 6.80 10.53
CA ARG A 100 -0.19 5.86 11.54
C ARG A 100 -1.64 6.15 11.93
N LEU A 101 -2.10 7.40 11.78
CA LEU A 101 -3.49 7.81 12.02
C LEU A 101 -4.45 7.36 10.91
N ALA A 102 -3.95 6.94 9.74
CA ALA A 102 -4.80 6.52 8.64
C ALA A 102 -5.54 5.21 8.96
N ASP A 103 -6.65 4.98 8.25
CA ASP A 103 -7.38 3.71 8.33
C ASP A 103 -6.44 2.52 8.09
N PRO A 104 -6.64 1.37 8.76
CA PRO A 104 -5.66 0.29 8.75
C PRO A 104 -5.18 -0.16 7.37
N HIS A 105 -6.07 -0.22 6.39
CA HIS A 105 -5.74 -0.61 5.01
C HIS A 105 -4.93 0.47 4.27
N ILE A 106 -5.25 1.75 4.45
CA ILE A 106 -4.49 2.88 3.88
C ILE A 106 -3.11 2.93 4.52
N ARG A 107 -3.05 2.87 5.85
CA ARG A 107 -1.80 2.80 6.61
C ARG A 107 -0.94 1.65 6.11
N ALA A 108 -1.47 0.42 6.10
CA ALA A 108 -0.72 -0.75 5.66
C ALA A 108 -0.22 -0.58 4.22
N ALA A 109 -1.03 -0.07 3.29
CA ALA A 109 -0.61 0.18 1.91
C ALA A 109 0.60 1.13 1.82
N ILE A 110 0.52 2.28 2.51
CA ILE A 110 1.59 3.30 2.53
C ILE A 110 2.84 2.77 3.23
N MET A 111 2.69 2.15 4.40
CA MET A 111 3.80 1.63 5.21
C MET A 111 4.55 0.50 4.49
N ASN A 112 3.83 -0.41 3.83
CA ASN A 112 4.43 -1.45 3.02
C ASN A 112 5.19 -0.89 1.80
N ALA A 113 4.69 0.19 1.20
CA ALA A 113 5.35 0.86 0.10
C ALA A 113 6.65 1.56 0.53
N PHE A 114 6.66 2.24 1.67
CA PHE A 114 7.88 2.79 2.25
C PHE A 114 8.89 1.70 2.63
N ARG A 115 8.43 0.60 3.24
CA ARG A 115 9.29 -0.56 3.54
C ARG A 115 9.94 -1.11 2.27
N MET A 116 9.16 -1.32 1.21
CA MET A 116 9.67 -1.76 -0.09
C MET A 116 10.66 -0.76 -0.70
N GLY A 117 10.35 0.54 -0.66
CA GLY A 117 11.24 1.59 -1.15
C GLY A 117 12.55 1.66 -0.37
N PHE A 118 12.51 1.39 0.94
CA PHE A 118 13.71 1.29 1.78
C PHE A 118 14.56 0.07 1.44
N GLU A 119 13.95 -1.11 1.33
CA GLU A 119 14.64 -2.36 0.96
C GLU A 119 15.29 -2.26 -0.43
N ALA A 120 14.65 -1.56 -1.37
CA ALA A 120 15.19 -1.27 -2.70
C ALA A 120 16.26 -0.15 -2.71
N GLY A 121 16.43 0.59 -1.60
CA GLY A 121 17.34 1.72 -1.49
C GLY A 121 16.86 3.02 -2.15
N SER A 122 15.62 3.05 -2.66
CA SER A 122 14.98 4.21 -3.28
C SER A 122 14.57 5.27 -2.25
N VAL A 123 14.19 4.84 -1.04
CA VAL A 123 13.89 5.71 0.12
C VAL A 123 14.93 5.45 1.21
N ARG A 124 15.37 6.50 1.91
CA ARG A 124 16.30 6.40 3.04
C ARG A 124 15.76 7.15 4.26
N PRO A 125 14.68 6.64 4.88
CA PRO A 125 14.13 7.23 6.08
C PRO A 125 15.12 7.08 7.25
N LYS A 126 15.07 7.98 8.24
CA LYS A 126 15.90 7.83 9.46
C LYS A 126 15.55 6.58 10.24
N ILE A 127 14.26 6.30 10.36
CA ILE A 127 13.71 5.14 11.04
C ILE A 127 12.70 4.52 10.05
N PRO A 128 12.93 3.29 9.55
CA PRO A 128 11.98 2.67 8.62
C PRO A 128 10.66 2.31 9.34
N PRO A 129 9.56 2.09 8.57
CA PRO A 129 8.31 1.60 9.13
C PRO A 129 8.54 0.34 9.97
N SER A 130 7.92 0.26 11.14
CA SER A 130 7.98 -0.96 11.94
C SER A 130 7.13 -2.06 11.29
N SER A 131 7.38 -3.31 11.70
CA SER A 131 6.56 -4.44 11.27
C SER A 131 5.09 -4.26 11.62
N ALA A 132 4.79 -3.67 12.78
CA ALA A 132 3.43 -3.43 13.23
C ALA A 132 2.73 -2.35 12.38
N ASP A 133 3.45 -1.33 11.93
CA ASP A 133 2.89 -0.28 11.06
C ASP A 133 2.41 -0.85 9.72
N CYS A 134 3.08 -1.89 9.23
CA CYS A 134 2.79 -2.54 7.95
C CYS A 134 1.57 -3.49 8.00
N LEU A 135 1.05 -3.82 9.19
CA LEU A 135 -0.06 -4.74 9.33
C LEU A 135 -1.41 -4.02 9.31
N THR A 136 -2.35 -4.58 8.55
CA THR A 136 -3.78 -4.18 8.59
C THR A 136 -4.43 -4.66 9.88
N ILE A 137 -4.07 -5.85 10.37
CA ILE A 137 -4.58 -6.45 11.60
C ILE A 137 -3.45 -7.05 12.43
N GLY A 138 -3.49 -6.82 13.75
CA GLY A 138 -2.54 -7.41 14.68
C GLY A 138 -2.72 -8.93 14.81
N GLU A 139 -1.62 -9.64 15.02
CA GLU A 139 -1.57 -11.10 15.08
C GLU A 139 -2.55 -11.71 16.10
N ASP A 140 -2.59 -11.18 17.32
CA ASP A 140 -3.49 -11.70 18.37
C ASP A 140 -4.97 -11.57 18.01
N ILE A 141 -5.33 -10.47 17.33
CA ILE A 141 -6.70 -10.25 16.87
C ILE A 141 -7.02 -11.24 15.76
N LEU A 142 -6.11 -11.40 14.80
CA LEU A 142 -6.26 -12.38 13.73
C LEU A 142 -6.41 -13.80 14.26
N LYS A 143 -5.51 -14.26 15.13
CA LYS A 143 -5.56 -15.62 15.71
C LYS A 143 -6.87 -15.89 16.43
N ARG A 144 -7.43 -14.90 17.16
CA ARG A 144 -8.75 -15.03 17.77
C ARG A 144 -9.87 -15.19 16.72
N ARG A 145 -9.84 -14.41 15.65
CA ARG A 145 -10.80 -14.52 14.53
C ARG A 145 -10.72 -15.89 13.85
N LEU A 146 -9.51 -16.36 13.52
CA LEU A 146 -9.31 -17.66 12.88
C LEU A 146 -9.78 -18.83 13.74
N ARG A 147 -9.52 -18.79 15.06
CA ARG A 147 -10.05 -19.77 16.01
C ARG A 147 -11.58 -19.77 16.04
N ALA A 148 -12.19 -18.58 16.11
CA ALA A 148 -13.65 -18.44 16.12
C ALA A 148 -14.30 -18.93 14.82
N ALA A 149 -13.62 -18.73 13.68
CA ALA A 149 -14.07 -19.18 12.36
C ALA A 149 -13.77 -20.66 12.06
N GLY A 150 -13.06 -21.37 12.94
CA GLY A 150 -12.66 -22.76 12.72
C GLY A 150 -11.61 -22.97 11.61
N LEU A 151 -10.86 -21.92 11.26
CA LEU A 151 -9.86 -21.92 10.18
C LEU A 151 -8.50 -22.42 10.69
N ASN A 152 -8.45 -23.67 11.14
CA ASN A 152 -7.29 -24.25 11.82
C ASN A 152 -6.02 -24.30 10.95
N ASP A 153 -6.14 -24.56 9.65
CA ASP A 153 -4.98 -24.65 8.75
C ASP A 153 -4.31 -23.27 8.57
N LEU A 154 -5.12 -22.20 8.42
CA LEU A 154 -4.63 -20.83 8.37
C LEU A 154 -4.07 -20.36 9.71
N LEU A 155 -4.69 -20.77 10.82
CA LEU A 155 -4.14 -20.49 12.15
C LEU A 155 -2.77 -21.14 12.32
N LEU A 156 -2.62 -22.41 11.91
CA LEU A 156 -1.34 -23.11 11.93
C LEU A 156 -0.30 -22.42 11.04
N ALA A 157 -0.68 -22.00 9.83
CA ALA A 157 0.18 -21.28 8.91
C ALA A 157 0.70 -19.95 9.49
N VAL A 158 -0.14 -19.24 10.25
CA VAL A 158 0.26 -18.05 11.00
C VAL A 158 1.19 -18.41 12.16
N ASP A 159 0.85 -19.43 12.96
CA ASP A 159 1.62 -19.85 14.14
C ASP A 159 3.04 -20.34 13.81
N VAL A 160 3.20 -21.09 12.71
CA VAL A 160 4.52 -21.63 12.31
C VAL A 160 5.33 -20.68 11.42
N ASP A 161 4.80 -19.48 11.16
CA ASP A 161 5.44 -18.46 10.33
C ASP A 161 5.90 -18.97 8.95
N ILE A 162 4.97 -19.55 8.17
CA ILE A 162 5.31 -20.17 6.87
C ILE A 162 6.10 -19.25 5.91
N SER A 163 6.83 -19.81 4.96
CA SER A 163 7.59 -18.98 4.00
C SER A 163 6.65 -18.13 3.12
N ALA A 164 7.19 -17.08 2.49
CA ALA A 164 6.43 -16.27 1.52
C ALA A 164 5.95 -17.13 0.32
N GLU A 165 6.78 -18.10 -0.07
CA GLU A 165 6.47 -19.06 -1.14
C GLU A 165 5.26 -19.92 -0.76
N ASP A 166 5.27 -20.50 0.44
CA ASP A 166 4.17 -21.33 0.95
C ASP A 166 2.88 -20.52 1.16
N ALA A 167 3.00 -19.29 1.70
CA ALA A 167 1.86 -18.40 1.85
C ALA A 167 1.24 -18.05 0.49
N GLY A 168 2.09 -17.90 -0.54
CA GLY A 168 1.67 -17.71 -1.92
C GLY A 168 0.90 -18.89 -2.48
N ALA A 169 1.44 -20.10 -2.30
CA ALA A 169 0.79 -21.34 -2.73
C ALA A 169 -0.57 -21.53 -2.01
N PHE A 170 -0.64 -21.19 -0.73
CA PHE A 170 -1.88 -21.23 0.05
C PHE A 170 -2.93 -20.27 -0.52
N TRP A 171 -2.52 -19.05 -0.87
CA TRP A 171 -3.41 -18.07 -1.51
C TRP A 171 -3.84 -18.51 -2.91
N GLU A 172 -2.95 -19.05 -3.74
CA GLU A 172 -3.30 -19.50 -5.09
C GLU A 172 -4.32 -20.65 -5.07
N ALA A 173 -4.19 -21.58 -4.12
CA ALA A 173 -5.14 -22.68 -3.94
C ALA A 173 -6.52 -22.20 -3.45
N GLU A 174 -6.54 -21.16 -2.61
CA GLU A 174 -7.73 -20.66 -1.91
C GLU A 174 -8.26 -19.33 -2.49
N ALA A 175 -7.71 -18.84 -3.61
CA ALA A 175 -8.03 -17.54 -4.21
C ALA A 175 -9.52 -17.24 -4.43
N PRO A 176 -10.44 -18.22 -4.61
CA PRO A 176 -11.87 -17.96 -4.61
C PRO A 176 -12.47 -17.59 -3.24
N ALA A 177 -11.65 -17.44 -2.18
CA ALA A 177 -12.09 -17.25 -0.80
C ALA A 177 -13.13 -16.14 -0.64
N LYS A 178 -14.25 -16.48 0.03
CA LYS A 178 -15.42 -15.60 0.21
C LYS A 178 -15.60 -15.08 1.65
N ASN A 179 -14.86 -15.62 2.63
CA ASN A 179 -14.99 -15.20 4.03
C ASN A 179 -13.94 -14.13 4.38
N PRO A 180 -14.35 -12.98 4.96
CA PRO A 180 -13.45 -11.95 5.49
C PRO A 180 -12.31 -12.44 6.40
N ASP A 181 -12.50 -13.49 7.20
CA ASP A 181 -11.45 -14.01 8.09
C ASP A 181 -10.31 -14.69 7.33
N GLN A 182 -10.62 -15.40 6.23
CA GLN A 182 -9.61 -15.99 5.36
C GLN A 182 -8.80 -14.89 4.66
N LEU A 183 -9.48 -13.87 4.14
CA LEU A 183 -8.83 -12.71 3.52
C LEU A 183 -7.90 -11.99 4.51
N ALA A 184 -8.35 -11.80 5.75
CA ALA A 184 -7.52 -11.21 6.80
C ALA A 184 -6.26 -12.05 7.09
N ALA A 185 -6.35 -13.39 7.08
CA ALA A 185 -5.18 -14.25 7.22
C ALA A 185 -4.21 -14.10 6.04
N PHE A 186 -4.70 -14.14 4.81
CA PHE A 186 -3.85 -13.96 3.63
C PHE A 186 -3.17 -12.59 3.62
N ARG A 187 -3.90 -11.54 4.00
CA ARG A 187 -3.34 -10.20 4.18
C ARG A 187 -2.23 -10.19 5.22
N TYR A 188 -2.47 -10.73 6.40
CA TYR A 188 -1.44 -10.80 7.44
C TYR A 188 -0.20 -11.59 7.00
N LEU A 189 -0.41 -12.77 6.40
CA LEU A 189 0.67 -13.60 5.88
C LEU A 189 1.49 -12.88 4.82
N TYR A 190 0.89 -11.96 4.05
CA TYR A 190 1.56 -11.11 3.07
C TYR A 190 2.26 -9.88 3.70
N GLU A 191 1.66 -9.25 4.70
CA GLU A 191 2.12 -7.98 5.27
C GLU A 191 3.29 -8.14 6.27
N ARG A 192 3.43 -9.33 6.88
CA ARG A 192 4.43 -9.60 7.92
C ARG A 192 5.89 -9.46 7.44
N PRO A 193 6.85 -9.27 8.36
CA PRO A 193 8.28 -9.23 8.02
C PRO A 193 8.70 -10.52 7.30
N ARG A 194 9.53 -10.39 6.26
CA ARG A 194 10.02 -11.51 5.41
C ARG A 194 8.97 -12.16 4.52
N SER A 195 7.73 -11.71 4.55
CA SER A 195 6.77 -12.06 3.53
C SER A 195 6.77 -10.99 2.46
N LEU A 196 7.23 -11.31 1.26
CA LEU A 196 6.97 -10.46 0.10
C LEU A 196 6.83 -11.30 -1.17
N ALA A 197 5.56 -11.47 -1.51
CA ALA A 197 4.99 -12.01 -2.74
C ALA A 197 4.85 -13.54 -2.81
N PRO A 198 3.75 -14.00 -3.44
CA PRO A 198 3.56 -15.41 -3.76
C PRO A 198 4.73 -15.94 -4.58
N ALA A 199 4.96 -17.26 -4.53
CA ALA A 199 6.00 -17.98 -5.28
C ALA A 199 6.14 -17.49 -6.73
N ASN A 200 5.02 -17.12 -7.36
CA ASN A 200 5.00 -16.34 -8.59
C ASN A 200 4.24 -15.00 -8.41
N PRO A 201 4.95 -13.89 -8.13
CA PRO A 201 4.37 -12.58 -7.88
C PRO A 201 3.53 -12.03 -9.06
N GLN A 202 3.79 -12.54 -10.27
CA GLN A 202 3.14 -12.09 -11.50
C GLN A 202 1.89 -12.89 -11.86
N MET A 203 1.72 -14.09 -11.33
CA MET A 203 0.62 -14.98 -11.68
C MET A 203 -0.48 -15.02 -10.62
N ALA A 204 -0.13 -14.88 -9.34
CA ALA A 204 -1.12 -14.91 -8.27
C ALA A 204 -2.13 -13.76 -8.38
N PRO A 205 -3.42 -14.00 -8.06
CA PRO A 205 -4.41 -12.94 -7.98
C PRO A 205 -4.06 -11.95 -6.86
N LEU A 206 -4.50 -10.70 -6.98
CA LEU A 206 -4.37 -9.73 -5.90
C LEU A 206 -5.30 -10.14 -4.76
N ILE A 207 -4.79 -10.07 -3.52
CA ILE A 207 -5.63 -10.20 -2.33
C ILE A 207 -6.49 -8.93 -2.27
N PRO A 208 -7.83 -9.00 -2.24
CA PRO A 208 -8.67 -7.80 -2.11
C PRO A 208 -8.58 -7.21 -0.69
N TRP A 209 -9.04 -5.97 -0.54
CA TRP A 209 -9.40 -5.46 0.79
C TRP A 209 -10.73 -6.08 1.21
N SER A 210 -10.85 -6.47 2.49
CA SER A 210 -12.06 -7.05 3.08
C SER A 210 -13.06 -5.98 3.51
#